data_AF-A0AB39YE22-F1
#
_entry.id   AF-A0AB39YE22-F1
#
_cell.length_a   1.000
_cell.length_b   1.000
_cell.length_c   1.000
_cell.angle_alpha   90.00
_cell.angle_beta   90.00
_cell.angle_gamma   90.00
#
_symmetry.space_group_name_H-M   'P 1'
#
loop_
_entity.id
_entity.type
_entity.pdbx_description
1 polymer ?
#
loop_
_entity_poly.entity_id
_entity_poly.type
_entity_poly.pdbx_seq_one_letter_code
_entity_poly.pdbx_strand_id
1 'polypeptide(L)'
;MRIPLPSPRSAAGLLPLLGCLLTGCSAAAPVPAPDETIKAATRALTDACLMRQGLTPPHPGESPPPTDEQQITAALFGKGPTELSLTLPTGYVVRAHTDGCLGAAQQRLYGDQRRWFRVSVIVNNLEAEASHTHRPLSEVRDRHRADLADWHRMRTRALSEATTVLNQPPFQGDMPR
;
A
#
# COMPACT_ATOMS: atom_id res chain seq x y z
N MET A 1 23.68 54.79 -33.50
CA MET A 1 23.95 54.32 -34.88
C MET A 1 23.61 52.84 -34.93
N ARG A 2 22.77 52.28 -35.81
CA ARG A 2 21.83 52.81 -36.80
C ARG A 2 20.63 51.85 -36.82
N ILE A 3 19.46 52.44 -37.04
CA ILE A 3 18.09 51.91 -37.10
C ILE A 3 17.95 50.82 -38.18
N PRO A 4 17.01 49.87 -38.01
CA PRO A 4 16.04 49.72 -39.09
C PRO A 4 14.60 49.55 -38.55
N LEU A 5 13.67 50.34 -39.09
CA LEU A 5 12.27 49.97 -39.28
C LEU A 5 11.66 50.96 -40.28
N PRO A 6 10.98 50.44 -41.30
CA PRO A 6 9.69 51.01 -41.67
C PRO A 6 8.56 49.96 -41.63
N SER A 7 7.43 50.35 -41.04
CA SER A 7 6.10 49.71 -41.09
C SER A 7 5.32 50.19 -42.34
N PRO A 8 4.02 49.91 -42.50
CA PRO A 8 3.25 48.66 -42.57
C PRO A 8 2.52 48.51 -43.92
N ARG A 9 1.97 47.34 -44.25
CA ARG A 9 0.85 47.22 -45.22
C ARG A 9 -0.13 46.12 -44.79
N SER A 10 -1.32 46.55 -44.37
CA SER A 10 -2.50 45.71 -44.18
C SER A 10 -3.07 45.30 -45.54
N ALA A 11 -3.44 44.03 -45.68
CA ALA A 11 -4.42 43.60 -46.67
C ALA A 11 -5.33 42.54 -46.01
N ALA A 12 -6.63 42.82 -46.10
CA ALA A 12 -7.74 42.05 -45.57
C ALA A 12 -7.84 40.64 -46.18
N GLY A 13 -8.42 39.70 -45.44
CA GLY A 13 -8.75 38.39 -46.00
C GLY A 13 -9.39 37.41 -45.01
N LEU A 14 -10.72 37.48 -44.92
CA LEU A 14 -11.70 36.42 -44.60
C LEU A 14 -11.45 35.43 -43.44
N LEU A 15 -12.34 35.48 -42.46
CA LEU A 15 -12.72 34.34 -41.61
C LEU A 15 -13.19 33.15 -42.46
N PRO A 16 -12.82 31.93 -42.04
CA PRO A 16 -13.82 30.90 -41.87
C PRO A 16 -13.83 30.37 -40.42
N LEU A 17 -15.04 30.11 -39.94
CA LEU A 17 -15.31 29.46 -38.67
C LEU A 17 -14.54 28.14 -38.55
N LEU A 18 -13.50 28.12 -37.72
CA LEU A 18 -12.84 26.88 -37.33
C LEU A 18 -13.64 26.29 -36.15
N GLY A 19 -14.45 25.28 -36.46
CA GLY A 19 -15.20 24.51 -35.46
C GLY A 19 -14.25 23.92 -34.43
N CYS A 20 -14.39 24.36 -33.18
CA CYS A 20 -13.81 23.72 -32.01
C CYS A 20 -14.44 22.33 -31.83
N LEU A 21 -13.92 21.32 -32.51
CA LEU A 21 -14.05 19.93 -32.08
C LEU A 21 -13.13 19.74 -30.88
N LEU A 22 -13.64 20.04 -29.69
CA LEU A 22 -13.04 19.61 -28.43
C LEU A 22 -13.20 18.08 -28.34
N THR A 23 -12.38 17.33 -29.04
CA THR A 23 -12.09 15.93 -28.68
C THR A 23 -11.27 15.97 -27.40
N GLY A 24 -11.94 16.19 -26.27
CA GLY A 24 -11.36 15.97 -24.96
C GLY A 24 -11.01 14.50 -24.86
N CYS A 25 -9.74 14.17 -25.03
CA CYS A 25 -9.19 12.92 -24.54
C CYS A 25 -9.38 12.94 -23.02
N SER A 26 -10.49 12.40 -22.52
CA SER A 26 -10.58 12.01 -21.12
C SER A 26 -9.53 10.92 -20.92
N ALA A 27 -8.31 11.32 -20.54
CA ALA A 27 -7.32 10.39 -20.06
C ALA A 27 -7.97 9.67 -18.88
N ALA A 28 -8.18 8.36 -19.04
CA ALA A 28 -8.68 7.53 -17.95
C ALA A 28 -7.80 7.79 -16.72
N ALA A 29 -8.42 7.98 -15.56
CA ALA A 29 -7.68 8.20 -14.32
C ALA A 29 -6.62 7.09 -14.16
N PRO A 30 -5.39 7.40 -13.72
CA PRO A 30 -4.36 6.39 -13.56
C PRO A 30 -4.85 5.27 -12.63
N VAL A 31 -4.72 4.01 -13.06
CA VAL A 31 -4.96 2.87 -12.18
C VAL A 31 -3.92 2.91 -11.06
N PRO A 32 -4.31 2.85 -9.78
CA PRO A 32 -3.36 2.85 -8.68
C PRO A 32 -2.35 1.70 -8.82
N ALA A 33 -1.10 1.95 -8.41
CA ALA A 33 -0.10 0.91 -8.36
C ALA A 33 -0.56 -0.22 -7.40
N PRO A 34 -0.20 -1.49 -7.65
CA PRO A 34 -0.64 -2.62 -6.81
C PRO A 34 -0.39 -2.44 -5.31
N ASP A 35 0.75 -1.87 -4.94
CA ASP A 35 1.08 -1.59 -3.54
C ASP A 35 0.13 -0.55 -2.92
N GLU A 36 -0.23 0.49 -3.66
CA GLU A 36 -1.19 1.49 -3.20
C GLU A 36 -2.59 0.90 -3.05
N THR A 37 -3.01 0.00 -3.95
CA THR A 37 -4.28 -0.74 -3.81
C THR A 37 -4.30 -1.60 -2.55
N ILE A 38 -3.26 -2.39 -2.31
CA ILE A 38 -3.16 -3.24 -1.10
C ILE A 38 -3.12 -2.37 0.17
N LYS A 39 -2.39 -1.26 0.15
CA LYS A 39 -2.30 -0.31 1.27
C LYS A 39 -3.65 0.35 1.55
N ALA A 40 -4.36 0.80 0.51
CA ALA A 40 -5.69 1.38 0.66
C ALA A 40 -6.69 0.38 1.22
N ALA A 41 -6.70 -0.87 0.73
CA ALA A 41 -7.55 -1.93 1.26
C ALA A 41 -7.20 -2.29 2.71
N THR A 42 -5.90 -2.33 3.05
CA THR A 42 -5.44 -2.55 4.42
C THR A 42 -6.01 -1.48 5.35
N ARG A 43 -5.89 -0.20 4.96
CA ARG A 43 -6.46 0.92 5.72
C ARG A 43 -7.97 0.80 5.88
N ALA A 44 -8.71 0.51 4.81
CA ALA A 44 -10.16 0.34 4.89
C ALA A 44 -10.57 -0.78 5.86
N LEU A 45 -9.85 -1.91 5.83
CA LEU A 45 -10.10 -3.03 6.76
C LEU A 45 -9.77 -2.67 8.20
N THR A 46 -8.66 -1.99 8.46
CA THR A 46 -8.27 -1.56 9.82
C THR A 46 -9.23 -0.51 10.37
N ASP A 47 -9.64 0.46 9.54
CA ASP A 47 -10.57 1.51 9.94
C ASP A 47 -11.94 0.92 10.30
N ALA A 48 -12.47 0.01 9.46
CA ALA A 48 -13.71 -0.70 9.74
C ALA A 48 -13.62 -1.55 11.02
N CYS A 49 -12.46 -2.17 11.29
CA CYS A 49 -12.22 -2.91 12.52
C CYS A 49 -12.22 -2.01 13.77
N LEU A 50 -11.52 -0.87 13.72
CA LEU A 50 -11.50 0.10 14.80
C LEU A 50 -12.91 0.66 15.08
N MET A 51 -13.65 1.02 14.02
CA MET A 51 -15.03 1.50 14.14
C MET A 51 -15.96 0.47 14.80
N ARG A 52 -15.81 -0.82 14.48
CA ARG A 52 -16.57 -1.90 15.15
C ARG A 52 -16.24 -2.03 16.63
N GLN A 53 -15.04 -1.64 17.04
CA GLN A 53 -14.63 -1.57 18.45
C GLN A 53 -15.03 -0.25 19.13
N GLY A 54 -15.78 0.63 18.44
CA GLY A 54 -16.18 1.94 18.96
C GLY A 54 -15.07 2.98 18.96
N LEU A 55 -13.97 2.72 18.24
CA LEU A 55 -12.82 3.63 18.15
C LEU A 55 -12.88 4.43 16.85
N THR A 56 -12.48 5.70 16.91
CA THR A 56 -12.33 6.55 15.74
C THR A 56 -10.98 6.28 15.09
N PRO A 57 -10.92 5.90 13.79
CA PRO A 57 -9.66 5.70 13.10
C PRO A 57 -8.81 6.98 13.05
N PRO A 58 -7.48 6.88 13.12
CA PRO A 58 -6.61 8.04 13.05
C PRO A 58 -6.66 8.67 11.65
N HIS A 59 -6.86 9.98 11.60
CA HIS A 59 -6.84 10.75 10.35
C HIS A 59 -5.45 11.40 10.17
N PRO A 60 -4.89 11.42 8.95
CA PRO A 60 -3.63 12.10 8.69
C PRO A 60 -3.70 13.58 9.12
N GLY A 61 -2.78 14.01 9.98
CA GLY A 61 -2.72 15.39 10.47
C GLY A 61 -3.51 15.66 11.76
N GLU A 62 -4.24 14.68 12.27
CA GLU A 62 -4.94 14.76 13.55
C GLU A 62 -4.31 13.77 14.54
N SER A 63 -3.99 14.24 15.75
CA SER A 63 -3.55 13.38 16.84
C SER A 63 -4.69 13.24 17.85
N PRO A 64 -5.14 12.02 18.16
CA PRO A 64 -6.13 11.82 19.21
C PRO A 64 -5.51 12.16 20.59
N PRO A 65 -6.33 12.40 21.63
CA PRO A 65 -5.84 12.48 23.00
C PRO A 65 -4.99 11.25 23.37
N PRO A 66 -3.99 11.36 24.27
CA PRO A 66 -3.06 10.25 24.56
C PRO A 66 -3.73 8.95 25.04
N THR A 67 -4.86 9.04 25.74
CA THR A 67 -5.64 7.87 26.19
C THR A 67 -6.26 7.11 25.02
N ASP A 68 -6.74 7.84 24.04
CA ASP A 68 -7.38 7.29 22.84
C ASP A 68 -6.30 6.71 21.92
N GLU A 69 -5.12 7.35 21.84
CA GLU A 69 -3.96 6.85 21.12
C GLU A 69 -3.52 5.47 21.63
N GLN A 70 -3.46 5.25 22.94
CA GLN A 70 -3.11 3.95 23.52
C GLN A 70 -4.14 2.87 23.22
N GLN A 71 -5.44 3.22 23.27
CA GLN A 71 -6.52 2.29 22.94
C GLN A 71 -6.51 1.93 21.45
N ILE A 72 -6.31 2.91 20.57
CA ILE A 72 -6.20 2.72 19.12
C ILE A 72 -4.97 1.88 18.78
N THR A 73 -3.80 2.19 19.34
CA THR A 73 -2.56 1.44 19.10
C THR A 73 -2.73 -0.03 19.46
N ALA A 74 -3.32 -0.28 20.63
CA ALA A 74 -3.61 -1.62 21.08
C ALA A 74 -4.60 -2.38 20.21
N ALA A 75 -5.69 -1.74 19.79
CA ALA A 75 -6.67 -2.36 18.90
C ALA A 75 -6.07 -2.62 17.50
N LEU A 76 -5.24 -1.70 17.01
CA LEU A 76 -4.60 -1.80 15.70
C LEU A 76 -3.56 -2.92 15.66
N PHE A 77 -2.66 -2.94 16.64
CA PHE A 77 -1.50 -3.83 16.65
C PHE A 77 -1.69 -5.11 17.47
N GLY A 78 -2.75 -5.23 18.28
CA GLY A 78 -2.97 -6.36 19.19
C GLY A 78 -2.40 -6.13 20.59
N LYS A 79 -2.85 -6.93 21.54
CA LYS A 79 -2.46 -6.85 22.98
C LYS A 79 -2.19 -8.22 23.60
N GLY A 80 -2.67 -9.29 22.98
CA GLY A 80 -2.47 -10.66 23.40
C GLY A 80 -1.04 -11.13 23.20
N PRO A 81 -0.74 -12.41 23.51
CA PRO A 81 0.57 -12.97 23.26
C PRO A 81 0.92 -12.86 21.78
N THR A 82 2.14 -12.42 21.46
CA THR A 82 2.68 -12.50 20.10
C THR A 82 2.64 -13.95 19.62
N GLU A 83 2.01 -14.21 18.48
CA GLU A 83 1.93 -15.57 17.94
C GLU A 83 2.99 -15.86 16.86
N LEU A 84 3.63 -14.81 16.30
CA LEU A 84 4.59 -14.93 15.21
C LEU A 84 5.92 -14.29 15.57
N SER A 85 7.01 -15.03 15.35
CA SER A 85 8.37 -14.57 15.58
C SER A 85 9.31 -15.19 14.55
N LEU A 86 10.24 -14.40 14.03
CA LEU A 86 11.29 -14.87 13.12
C LEU A 86 12.63 -14.22 13.49
N THR A 87 13.65 -15.05 13.67
CA THR A 87 15.04 -14.60 13.84
C THR A 87 15.67 -14.48 12.45
N LEU A 88 16.16 -13.28 12.13
CA LEU A 88 16.86 -12.99 10.90
C LEU A 88 18.32 -13.48 10.96
N PRO A 89 18.98 -13.70 9.81
CA PRO A 89 20.41 -14.01 9.77
C PRO A 89 21.31 -12.96 10.44
N THR A 90 20.83 -11.73 10.53
CA THR A 90 21.47 -10.61 11.24
C THR A 90 21.41 -10.72 12.77
N GLY A 91 20.67 -11.71 13.31
CA GLY A 91 20.44 -11.90 14.74
C GLY A 91 19.23 -11.13 15.30
N TYR A 92 18.65 -10.19 14.54
CA TYR A 92 17.44 -9.48 14.96
C TYR A 92 16.22 -10.40 14.98
N VAL A 93 15.31 -10.18 15.93
CA VAL A 93 14.04 -10.93 16.04
C VAL A 93 12.89 -10.01 15.68
N VAL A 94 12.18 -10.34 14.61
CA VAL A 94 10.94 -9.68 14.22
C VAL A 94 9.77 -10.42 14.84
N ARG A 95 8.80 -9.68 15.39
CA ARG A 95 7.61 -10.21 16.06
C ARG A 95 6.36 -9.55 15.51
N ALA A 96 5.27 -10.30 15.48
CA ALA A 96 3.95 -9.77 15.14
C ALA A 96 2.86 -10.46 15.97
N HIS A 97 1.93 -9.64 16.44
CA HIS A 97 0.66 -10.08 16.99
C HIS A 97 -0.29 -10.47 15.85
N THR A 98 -1.18 -11.40 16.14
CA THR A 98 -2.21 -11.86 15.20
C THR A 98 -3.61 -11.35 15.59
N ASP A 99 -3.78 -10.88 16.83
CA ASP A 99 -5.04 -10.51 17.48
C ASP A 99 -5.44 -9.01 17.34
N GLY A 100 -4.75 -8.25 16.50
CA GLY A 100 -5.07 -6.84 16.20
C GLY A 100 -5.79 -6.63 14.87
N CYS A 101 -6.38 -5.44 14.67
CA CYS A 101 -7.03 -5.07 13.42
C CYS A 101 -6.10 -5.18 12.20
N LEU A 102 -4.81 -4.86 12.35
CA LEU A 102 -3.81 -5.05 11.29
C LEU A 102 -3.60 -6.54 11.01
N GLY A 103 -3.51 -7.38 12.05
CA GLY A 103 -3.39 -8.83 11.91
C GLY A 103 -4.59 -9.42 11.15
N ALA A 104 -5.80 -9.04 11.52
CA ALA A 104 -7.02 -9.47 10.84
C ALA A 104 -7.06 -9.01 9.36
N ALA A 105 -6.64 -7.77 9.06
CA ALA A 105 -6.54 -7.27 7.70
C ALA A 105 -5.52 -8.08 6.86
N GLN A 106 -4.34 -8.35 7.43
CA GLN A 106 -3.30 -9.18 6.81
C GLN A 106 -3.83 -10.60 6.50
N GLN A 107 -4.51 -11.22 7.46
CA GLN A 107 -5.15 -12.53 7.28
C GLN A 107 -6.20 -12.51 6.16
N ARG A 108 -7.04 -11.47 6.08
CA ARG A 108 -8.04 -11.33 5.01
C ARG A 108 -7.38 -11.22 3.62
N LEU A 109 -6.37 -10.35 3.49
CA LEU A 109 -5.71 -10.04 2.22
C LEU A 109 -4.76 -11.15 1.75
N TYR A 110 -3.96 -11.72 2.65
CA TYR A 110 -2.91 -12.69 2.29
C TYR A 110 -3.30 -14.15 2.57
N GLY A 111 -4.24 -14.40 3.49
CA GLY A 111 -4.86 -15.71 3.68
C GLY A 111 -4.11 -16.61 4.65
N ASP A 112 -2.85 -16.92 4.39
CA ASP A 112 -2.01 -17.65 5.35
C ASP A 112 -1.11 -16.64 6.08
N GLN A 113 -1.58 -16.12 7.22
CA GLN A 113 -0.86 -15.09 7.97
C GLN A 113 0.51 -15.57 8.47
N ARG A 114 0.68 -16.85 8.85
CA ARG A 114 1.98 -17.37 9.31
C ARG A 114 2.99 -17.40 8.17
N ARG A 115 2.58 -17.93 7.02
CA ARG A 115 3.44 -17.99 5.83
C ARG A 115 3.70 -16.60 5.26
N TRP A 116 2.69 -15.72 5.24
CA TRP A 116 2.86 -14.31 4.86
C TRP A 116 3.88 -13.60 5.74
N PHE A 117 3.76 -13.73 7.07
CA PHE A 117 4.69 -13.11 8.01
C PHE A 117 6.12 -13.58 7.74
N ARG A 118 6.34 -14.89 7.65
CA ARG A 118 7.68 -15.45 7.38
C ARG A 118 8.26 -14.90 6.09
N VAL A 119 7.52 -15.01 4.99
CA VAL A 119 8.01 -14.67 3.65
C VAL A 119 8.22 -13.17 3.50
N SER A 120 7.30 -12.34 3.99
CA SER A 120 7.44 -10.88 3.94
C SER A 120 8.64 -10.39 4.74
N VAL A 121 8.86 -10.95 5.94
CA VAL A 121 10.02 -10.60 6.77
C VAL A 121 11.32 -11.01 6.08
N ILE A 122 11.39 -12.21 5.48
CA ILE A 122 12.58 -12.64 4.72
C ILE A 122 12.84 -11.68 3.54
N VAL A 123 11.85 -11.50 2.66
CA VAL A 123 12.00 -10.74 1.42
C VAL A 123 12.34 -9.27 1.68
N ASN A 124 11.73 -8.66 2.70
CA ASN A 124 12.01 -7.26 3.05
C ASN A 124 13.38 -7.06 3.72
N ASN A 125 14.09 -8.13 4.07
CA ASN A 125 15.39 -8.06 4.74
C ASN A 125 16.55 -8.65 3.92
N LEU A 126 16.35 -9.01 2.65
CA LEU A 126 17.42 -9.63 1.83
C LEU A 126 18.65 -8.72 1.66
N GLU A 127 18.46 -7.39 1.58
CA GLU A 127 19.58 -6.45 1.51
C GLU A 127 20.38 -6.38 2.82
N ALA A 128 19.67 -6.42 3.95
CA ALA A 128 20.29 -6.48 5.27
C ALA A 128 21.07 -7.80 5.46
N GLU A 129 20.52 -8.92 5.01
CA GLU A 129 21.23 -10.20 5.00
C GLU A 129 22.47 -10.17 4.10
N ALA A 130 22.35 -9.68 2.86
CA ALA A 130 23.46 -9.60 1.92
C ALA A 130 24.62 -8.77 2.50
N SER A 131 24.30 -7.62 3.08
CA SER A 131 25.26 -6.75 3.77
C SER A 131 25.92 -7.46 4.96
N HIS A 132 25.13 -8.08 5.83
CA HIS A 132 25.64 -8.77 7.02
C HIS A 132 26.54 -9.97 6.69
N THR A 133 26.17 -10.74 5.67
CA THR A 133 26.89 -11.95 5.26
C THR A 133 28.05 -11.66 4.29
N HIS A 134 28.25 -10.40 3.89
CA HIS A 134 29.24 -9.97 2.90
C HIS A 134 29.10 -10.71 1.56
N ARG A 135 27.86 -10.93 1.11
CA ARG A 135 27.55 -11.64 -0.13
C ARG A 135 26.85 -10.73 -1.13
N PRO A 136 27.01 -10.96 -2.44
CA PRO A 136 26.22 -10.27 -3.44
C PRO A 136 24.71 -10.49 -3.22
N LEU A 137 23.91 -9.43 -3.39
CA LEU A 137 22.44 -9.52 -3.25
C LEU A 137 21.82 -10.52 -4.23
N SER A 138 22.40 -10.69 -5.43
CA SER A 138 21.96 -11.71 -6.39
C SER A 138 22.06 -13.11 -5.81
N GLU A 139 23.18 -13.45 -5.15
CA GLU A 139 23.38 -14.75 -4.53
C GLU A 139 22.37 -14.98 -3.39
N VAL A 140 22.12 -13.96 -2.56
CA VAL A 140 21.11 -14.04 -1.49
C VAL A 140 19.71 -14.24 -2.08
N ARG A 141 19.36 -13.53 -3.16
CA ARG A 141 18.08 -13.73 -3.87
C ARG A 141 17.96 -15.14 -4.47
N ASP A 142 19.03 -15.70 -5.03
CA ASP A 142 19.00 -17.05 -5.60
C ASP A 142 18.76 -18.13 -4.54
N ARG A 143 19.32 -17.94 -3.33
CA ARG A 143 19.03 -18.80 -2.17
C ARG A 143 17.57 -18.68 -1.74
N HIS A 144 17.00 -17.48 -1.78
CA HIS A 144 15.62 -17.17 -1.40
C HIS A 144 14.62 -17.19 -2.56
N ARG A 145 14.95 -17.81 -3.70
CA ARG A 145 14.07 -17.82 -4.88
C ARG A 145 12.67 -18.38 -4.60
N ALA A 146 12.57 -19.38 -3.71
CA ALA A 146 11.30 -19.96 -3.33
C ALA A 146 10.46 -18.99 -2.48
N ASP A 147 11.10 -18.29 -1.53
CA ASP A 147 10.43 -17.26 -0.72
C ASP A 147 9.97 -16.09 -1.61
N LEU A 148 10.77 -15.67 -2.60
CA LEU A 148 10.38 -14.65 -3.57
C LEU A 148 9.19 -15.09 -4.44
N ALA A 149 9.18 -16.35 -4.90
CA ALA A 149 8.06 -16.90 -5.66
C ALA A 149 6.79 -16.98 -4.80
N ASP A 150 6.92 -17.38 -3.53
CA ASP A 150 5.82 -17.41 -2.56
C ASP A 150 5.27 -16.01 -2.31
N TRP A 151 6.16 -15.03 -2.10
CA TRP A 151 5.81 -13.63 -1.90
C TRP A 151 5.00 -13.10 -3.07
N HIS A 152 5.43 -13.39 -4.30
CA HIS A 152 4.72 -12.95 -5.49
C HIS A 152 3.30 -13.54 -5.56
N ARG A 153 3.15 -14.85 -5.32
CA ARG A 153 1.82 -15.50 -5.31
C ARG A 153 0.89 -14.90 -4.24
N MET A 154 1.43 -14.64 -3.05
CA MET A 154 0.71 -14.01 -1.96
C MET A 154 0.28 -12.59 -2.30
N ARG A 155 1.17 -11.80 -2.93
CA ARG A 155 0.86 -10.45 -3.37
C ARG A 155 -0.18 -10.42 -4.49
N THR A 156 -0.17 -11.38 -5.41
CA THR A 156 -1.21 -11.51 -6.44
C THR A 156 -2.58 -11.78 -5.81
N ARG A 157 -2.65 -12.69 -4.83
CA ARG A 157 -3.88 -12.91 -4.05
C ARG A 157 -4.32 -11.64 -3.33
N ALA A 158 -3.40 -10.99 -2.60
CA ALA A 158 -3.70 -9.79 -1.84
C ALA A 158 -4.20 -8.65 -2.72
N LEU A 159 -3.64 -8.49 -3.93
CA LEU A 159 -4.13 -7.52 -4.89
C LEU A 159 -5.57 -7.83 -5.31
N SER A 160 -5.87 -9.09 -5.65
CA SER A 160 -7.23 -9.51 -6.00
C SER A 160 -8.22 -9.24 -4.87
N GLU A 161 -7.86 -9.60 -3.64
CA GLU A 161 -8.71 -9.36 -2.46
C GLU A 161 -8.85 -7.87 -2.14
N ALA A 162 -7.78 -7.09 -2.30
CA ALA A 162 -7.80 -5.65 -2.10
C ALA A 162 -8.76 -4.96 -3.07
N THR A 163 -8.75 -5.36 -4.35
CA THR A 163 -9.73 -4.87 -5.33
C THR A 163 -11.15 -5.21 -4.93
N THR A 164 -11.42 -6.43 -4.44
CA THR A 164 -12.74 -6.80 -3.92
C THR A 164 -13.17 -5.91 -2.75
N VAL A 165 -12.30 -5.73 -1.75
CA VAL A 165 -12.54 -4.89 -0.57
C VAL A 165 -12.84 -3.44 -0.97
N LEU A 166 -12.13 -2.88 -1.94
CA LEU A 166 -12.33 -1.49 -2.34
C LEU A 166 -13.58 -1.29 -3.22
N ASN A 167 -13.97 -2.30 -4.00
CA ASN A 167 -15.20 -2.27 -4.80
C ASN A 167 -16.46 -2.54 -3.97
N GLN A 168 -16.30 -3.31 -2.89
CA GLN A 168 -17.36 -3.68 -1.95
C GLN A 168 -16.85 -3.41 -0.54
N PRO A 169 -16.81 -2.13 -0.12
CA PRO A 169 -16.29 -1.79 1.20
C PRO A 169 -17.03 -2.58 2.27
N PRO A 170 -16.31 -3.20 3.23
CA PRO A 170 -16.93 -4.04 4.24
C PRO A 170 -17.92 -3.19 5.04
N PHE A 171 -19.21 -3.46 4.84
CA PHE A 171 -20.24 -2.99 5.76
C PHE A 171 -20.01 -3.68 7.12
N GLN A 172 -20.52 -3.09 8.19
CA GLN A 172 -20.19 -3.41 9.59
C GLN A 172 -20.36 -4.89 10.04
N GLY A 173 -20.77 -5.83 9.18
CA GLY A 173 -21.10 -7.23 9.53
C GLY A 173 -20.20 -8.37 9.00
N ASP A 174 -19.30 -8.18 8.01
CA ASP A 174 -18.79 -9.31 7.20
C ASP A 174 -17.36 -9.84 7.52
N MET A 175 -16.73 -9.44 8.62
CA MET A 175 -15.42 -10.00 9.03
C MET A 175 -15.57 -10.93 10.23
N PRO A 176 -15.00 -12.15 10.22
CA PRO A 176 -15.05 -13.06 11.36
C PRO A 176 -14.36 -12.42 12.57
N ARG A 177 -14.98 -12.62 13.75
CA ARG A 177 -14.44 -12.19 15.05
C ARG A 177 -13.18 -12.93 15.41
#